data_AF-A0A7C1MLM8-F1
#
_entry.id   AF-A0A7C1MLM8-F1
#
_cell.length_a   1.000
_cell.length_b   1.000
_cell.length_c   1.000
_cell.angle_alpha   90.00
_cell.angle_beta   90.00
_cell.angle_gamma   90.00
#
_symmetry.space_group_name_H-M   'P 1'
#
loop_
_entity.id
_entity.type
_entity.pdbx_description
1 polymer ?
#
loop_
_entity_poly.entity_id
_entity_poly.type
_entity_poly.pdbx_seq_one_letter_code
_entity_poly.pdbx_strand_id
1 'polypeptide(L)'
;MKKILLVILFSFVLGAFFTNNAVASDFQKENIVIKTVVISGSFQFDSSLSARFMEKHGYSFIEESYYASYLTTNIYGAKDAEVIIEDEHGTFLGTGVTDKKGKFSINVPLEDSYRIVARFHDRETDKMVEFKDIERVIVYVGFFKSETVDIWMAKASRDDCGNCDVRYLEVKK
;
A
#
# COMPACT_ATOMS: atom_id res chain seq x y z
N MET A 1 -13.21 -60.91 -16.30
CA MET A 1 -13.23 -61.54 -14.95
C MET A 1 -14.53 -61.13 -14.27
N LYS A 2 -15.51 -62.05 -14.16
CA LYS A 2 -16.09 -62.60 -12.90
C LYS A 2 -16.78 -61.52 -12.03
N LYS A 3 -18.09 -61.55 -11.70
CA LYS A 3 -19.15 -62.58 -11.70
C LYS A 3 -20.55 -61.93 -11.76
N ILE A 4 -21.51 -62.69 -12.27
CA ILE A 4 -22.97 -62.52 -12.16
C ILE A 4 -23.45 -63.14 -10.83
N LEU A 5 -24.47 -62.54 -10.18
CA LEU A 5 -25.51 -63.16 -9.33
C LEU A 5 -26.61 -62.07 -9.11
N LEU A 6 -27.80 -62.10 -9.74
CA LEU A 6 -29.05 -62.82 -9.38
C LEU A 6 -29.39 -62.70 -7.88
N VAL A 7 -30.51 -62.06 -7.45
CA VAL A 7 -31.80 -62.74 -7.16
C VAL A 7 -32.85 -61.78 -6.54
N ILE A 8 -34.06 -61.78 -7.14
CA ILE A 8 -35.44 -61.88 -6.58
C ILE A 8 -36.19 -60.70 -5.91
N LEU A 9 -37.43 -60.55 -6.40
CA LEU A 9 -38.61 -59.74 -6.02
C LEU A 9 -39.03 -59.82 -4.54
N PHE A 10 -39.73 -58.78 -4.04
CA PHE A 10 -41.08 -58.93 -3.46
C PHE A 10 -41.78 -57.56 -3.29
N SER A 11 -43.02 -57.49 -3.76
CA SER A 11 -43.94 -56.35 -3.66
C SER A 11 -44.50 -56.22 -2.24
N PHE A 12 -44.71 -55.00 -1.73
CA PHE A 12 -45.92 -54.67 -0.95
C PHE A 12 -46.10 -53.15 -0.77
N VAL A 13 -47.30 -52.68 -1.07
CA VAL A 13 -47.81 -51.32 -0.85
C VAL A 13 -48.27 -51.21 0.61
N LEU A 14 -47.89 -50.15 1.33
CA LEU A 14 -48.81 -49.48 2.26
C LEU A 14 -48.31 -48.08 2.60
N GLY A 15 -49.15 -47.09 2.32
CA GLY A 15 -48.91 -45.70 2.66
C GLY A 15 -48.97 -45.49 4.17
N ALA A 16 -48.07 -44.63 4.65
CA ALA A 16 -48.22 -43.92 5.90
C ALA A 16 -47.86 -42.46 5.63
N PHE A 17 -48.83 -41.58 5.88
CA PHE A 17 -48.64 -40.14 5.92
C PHE A 17 -47.59 -39.85 7.00
N PHE A 18 -46.41 -39.39 6.58
CA PHE A 18 -45.47 -38.71 7.46
C PHE A 18 -45.27 -37.29 6.94
N THR A 19 -45.63 -36.33 7.78
CA THR A 19 -45.30 -34.93 7.62
C THR A 19 -43.78 -34.81 7.66
N ASN A 20 -43.14 -34.67 6.50
CA ASN A 20 -41.74 -34.27 6.46
C ASN A 20 -41.70 -32.79 6.86
N ASN A 21 -41.37 -32.56 8.14
CA ASN A 21 -40.78 -31.30 8.57
C ASN A 21 -39.50 -31.12 7.76
N ALA A 22 -39.59 -30.35 6.67
CA ALA A 22 -38.43 -29.77 6.05
C ALA A 22 -37.85 -28.79 7.07
N VAL A 23 -36.90 -29.28 7.88
CA VAL A 23 -35.98 -28.39 8.58
C VAL A 23 -35.15 -27.75 7.49
N ALA A 24 -35.60 -26.59 7.01
CA ALA A 24 -34.75 -25.67 6.32
C ALA A 24 -33.58 -25.43 7.28
N SER A 25 -32.38 -25.91 6.91
CA SER A 25 -31.16 -25.49 7.58
C SER A 25 -31.06 -24.00 7.31
N ASP A 26 -31.50 -23.22 8.29
CA ASP A 26 -31.33 -21.79 8.33
C ASP A 26 -29.82 -21.57 8.36
N PHE A 27 -29.23 -21.38 7.18
CA PHE A 27 -27.83 -21.04 7.04
C PHE A 27 -27.75 -19.61 7.58
N GLN A 28 -27.56 -19.49 8.89
CA GLN A 28 -27.35 -18.21 9.52
C GLN A 28 -26.14 -17.59 8.85
N LYS A 29 -26.41 -16.62 7.99
CA LYS A 29 -25.42 -15.78 7.35
C LYS A 29 -24.82 -14.98 8.50
N GLU A 30 -23.77 -15.51 9.13
CA GLU A 30 -23.01 -14.79 10.14
C GLU A 30 -22.66 -13.43 9.54
N ASN A 31 -23.12 -12.37 10.19
CA ASN A 31 -22.71 -11.02 9.87
C ASN A 31 -21.22 -10.95 10.20
N ILE A 32 -20.35 -11.17 9.21
CA ILE A 32 -18.90 -11.02 9.34
C ILE A 32 -18.64 -9.54 9.67
N VAL A 33 -18.42 -9.25 10.94
CA VAL A 33 -17.93 -7.95 11.38
C VAL A 33 -16.44 -7.94 11.08
N ILE A 34 -16.07 -7.36 9.94
CA ILE A 34 -14.65 -7.11 9.63
C ILE A 34 -14.17 -6.04 10.60
N LYS A 35 -13.30 -6.43 11.53
CA LYS A 35 -12.59 -5.47 12.38
C LYS A 35 -11.61 -4.71 11.48
N THR A 36 -11.59 -3.40 11.60
CA THR A 36 -10.69 -2.54 10.84
C THR A 36 -9.81 -1.73 11.76
N VAL A 37 -8.64 -1.32 11.27
CA VAL A 37 -7.67 -0.48 11.96
C VAL A 37 -7.12 0.58 11.04
N VAL A 38 -6.66 1.69 11.62
CA VAL A 38 -6.05 2.79 10.88
C VAL A 38 -4.55 2.69 10.99
N ILE A 39 -3.88 2.47 9.86
CA ILE A 39 -2.42 2.51 9.76
C ILE A 39 -2.02 3.92 9.36
N SER A 40 -1.15 4.55 10.15
CA SER A 40 -0.70 5.92 9.93
C SER A 40 0.82 6.03 9.97
N GLY A 41 1.37 6.87 9.10
CA GLY A 41 2.81 6.96 8.97
C GLY A 41 3.28 8.08 8.05
N SER A 42 4.56 8.02 7.71
CA SER A 42 5.23 8.96 6.83
C SER A 42 6.26 8.25 5.95
N PHE A 43 6.26 8.57 4.66
CA PHE A 43 7.33 8.23 3.73
C PHE A 43 8.30 9.39 3.63
N GLN A 44 9.59 9.09 3.75
CA GLN A 44 10.65 10.09 3.87
C GLN A 44 11.85 9.73 3.00
N PHE A 45 12.59 10.74 2.57
CA PHE A 45 13.82 10.55 1.80
C PHE A 45 14.89 11.57 2.19
N ASP A 46 16.15 11.21 2.02
CA ASP A 46 17.26 12.14 2.21
C ASP A 46 17.66 12.81 0.91
N SER A 47 18.13 14.05 1.00
CA SER A 47 18.85 14.70 -0.10
C SER A 47 19.94 15.63 0.43
N SER A 48 21.01 15.80 -0.36
CA SER A 48 22.03 16.83 -0.12
C SER A 48 21.60 18.22 -0.60
N LEU A 49 20.44 18.34 -1.25
CA LEU A 49 19.89 19.63 -1.65
C LEU A 49 19.44 20.45 -0.44
N SER A 50 19.45 21.77 -0.58
CA SER A 50 19.01 22.68 0.49
C SER A 50 17.50 22.64 0.69
N ALA A 51 17.05 22.80 1.95
CA ALA A 51 15.63 22.93 2.28
C ALA A 51 14.92 23.99 1.43
N ARG A 52 15.52 25.19 1.32
CA ARG A 52 14.99 26.29 0.51
C ARG A 52 14.74 25.90 -0.95
N PHE A 53 15.66 25.15 -1.56
CA PHE A 53 15.50 24.69 -2.94
C PHE A 53 14.35 23.69 -3.06
N MET A 54 14.30 22.70 -2.17
CA MET A 54 13.30 21.63 -2.19
C MET A 54 11.88 22.15 -1.90
N GLU A 55 11.74 23.07 -0.94
CA GLU A 55 10.46 23.70 -0.59
C GLU A 55 9.91 24.56 -1.72
N LYS A 56 10.77 25.27 -2.45
CA LYS A 56 10.38 26.00 -3.67
C LYS A 56 9.77 25.09 -4.72
N HIS A 57 10.14 23.80 -4.73
CA HIS A 57 9.63 22.79 -5.66
C HIS A 57 8.61 21.85 -5.02
N GLY A 58 8.02 22.23 -3.88
CA GLY A 58 6.85 21.56 -3.31
C GLY A 58 7.13 20.37 -2.38
N TYR A 59 8.40 20.13 -2.01
CA TYR A 59 8.76 19.13 -0.99
C TYR A 59 8.87 19.78 0.39
N SER A 60 8.38 19.09 1.42
CA SER A 60 8.45 19.60 2.79
C SER A 60 9.72 19.12 3.49
N PHE A 61 10.52 20.04 4.00
CA PHE A 61 11.61 19.74 4.92
C PHE A 61 11.04 19.15 6.22
N ILE A 62 11.71 18.13 6.76
CA ILE A 62 11.36 17.50 8.03
C ILE A 62 12.44 17.85 9.06
N GLU A 63 13.67 17.40 8.82
CA GLU A 63 14.80 17.65 9.72
C GLU A 63 16.14 17.50 8.99
N GLU A 64 17.21 17.98 9.63
CA GLU A 64 18.57 17.70 9.16
C GLU A 64 18.99 16.30 9.64
N SER A 65 19.62 15.54 8.75
CA SER A 65 20.19 14.22 9.03
C SER A 65 21.69 14.26 8.87
N TYR A 66 22.40 13.69 9.84
CA TYR A 66 23.85 13.67 9.87
C TYR A 66 24.38 12.32 9.40
N TYR A 67 24.75 12.23 8.11
CA TYR A 67 25.30 11.01 7.53
C TYR A 67 26.83 11.02 7.66
N ALA A 68 27.33 10.48 8.76
CA ALA A 68 28.76 10.53 9.15
C ALA A 68 29.30 11.97 9.32
N SER A 69 30.53 12.10 9.83
CA SER A 69 31.13 13.37 10.29
C SER A 69 31.38 14.45 9.22
N TYR A 70 31.01 14.20 7.95
CA TYR A 70 31.36 15.05 6.82
C TYR A 70 30.22 15.26 5.82
N LEU A 71 29.04 14.68 6.03
CA LEU A 71 27.91 14.87 5.12
C LEU A 71 26.63 15.18 5.90
N THR A 72 26.24 16.45 5.90
CA THR A 72 24.89 16.85 6.31
C THR A 72 23.95 16.63 5.13
N THR A 73 22.86 15.92 5.39
CA THR A 73 21.75 15.72 4.47
C THR A 73 20.48 16.26 5.10
N ASN A 74 19.43 16.43 4.31
CA ASN A 74 18.13 16.86 4.79
C ASN A 74 17.11 15.77 4.51
N ILE A 75 16.25 15.51 5.50
CA ILE A 75 15.10 14.61 5.37
C ILE A 75 13.92 15.42 4.84
N TYR A 76 13.24 14.88 3.84
CA TYR A 76 12.05 15.44 3.22
C TYR A 76 10.90 14.45 3.22
N GLY A 77 9.68 14.97 3.23
CA GLY A 77 8.48 14.17 3.00
C GLY A 77 8.38 13.73 1.54
N ALA A 78 8.20 12.43 1.30
CA ALA A 78 7.93 11.89 -0.03
C ALA A 78 6.48 12.20 -0.42
N LYS A 79 6.26 13.39 -0.98
CA LYS A 79 4.95 13.89 -1.43
C LYS A 79 4.41 13.07 -2.60
N ASP A 80 3.08 12.88 -2.64
CA ASP A 80 2.36 12.20 -3.72
C ASP A 80 2.87 10.77 -4.00
N ALA A 81 3.49 10.14 -3.00
CA ALA A 81 3.93 8.75 -3.08
C ALA A 81 2.72 7.82 -2.95
N GLU A 82 2.68 6.78 -3.77
CA GLU A 82 1.67 5.73 -3.68
C GLU A 82 2.00 4.83 -2.47
N VAL A 83 0.98 4.61 -1.64
CA VAL A 83 1.00 3.71 -0.49
C VAL A 83 0.16 2.50 -0.84
N ILE A 84 0.71 1.31 -0.71
CA ILE A 84 -0.03 0.04 -0.81
C ILE A 84 0.18 -0.71 0.49
N ILE A 85 -0.91 -1.21 1.06
CA ILE A 85 -0.91 -2.02 2.27
C ILE A 85 -1.37 -3.42 1.88
N GLU A 86 -0.52 -4.40 2.18
CA GLU A 86 -0.78 -5.82 1.99
C GLU A 86 -0.69 -6.55 3.34
N ASP A 87 -1.28 -7.74 3.42
CA ASP A 87 -1.01 -8.69 4.51
C ASP A 87 0.40 -9.33 4.34
N GLU A 88 0.79 -10.21 5.26
CA GLU A 88 2.07 -10.93 5.20
C GLU A 88 2.21 -11.90 4.01
N HIS A 89 1.11 -12.21 3.33
CA HIS A 89 1.06 -13.09 2.16
C HIS A 89 1.01 -12.31 0.83
N GLY A 90 0.98 -10.97 0.88
CA GLY A 90 0.87 -10.12 -0.29
C GLY A 90 -0.57 -9.90 -0.77
N THR A 91 -1.58 -10.24 0.03
CA THR A 91 -2.98 -9.90 -0.27
C THR A 91 -3.19 -8.41 -0.10
N PHE A 92 -3.74 -7.75 -1.12
CA PHE A 92 -4.07 -6.33 -1.07
C PHE A 92 -5.14 -6.02 -0.01
N LEU A 93 -4.83 -5.06 0.89
CA LEU A 93 -5.73 -4.59 1.95
C LEU A 93 -6.19 -3.14 1.75
N GLY A 94 -5.36 -2.30 1.15
CA GLY A 94 -5.68 -0.90 0.93
C GLY A 94 -4.62 -0.12 0.17
N THR A 95 -5.00 1.08 -0.26
CA THR A 95 -4.11 2.01 -0.94
C THR A 95 -4.40 3.45 -0.53
N GLY A 96 -3.42 4.33 -0.72
CA GLY A 96 -3.55 5.75 -0.51
C GLY A 96 -2.40 6.51 -1.17
N VAL A 97 -2.39 7.81 -0.96
CA VAL A 97 -1.33 8.71 -1.44
C VAL A 97 -0.88 9.56 -0.27
N THR A 98 0.42 9.80 -0.17
CA THR A 98 0.97 10.66 0.88
C THR A 98 0.68 12.14 0.64
N ASP A 99 0.54 12.90 1.73
CA ASP A 99 0.42 14.35 1.68
C ASP A 99 1.77 15.04 1.38
N LYS A 100 1.79 16.39 1.36
CA LYS A 100 3.01 17.19 1.11
C LYS A 100 4.15 16.94 2.10
N LYS A 101 3.85 16.40 3.28
CA LYS A 101 4.81 16.05 4.33
C LYS A 101 5.11 14.54 4.32
N GLY A 102 4.70 13.83 3.28
CA GLY A 102 4.86 12.40 3.14
C GLY A 102 3.94 11.59 4.05
N LYS A 103 2.94 12.19 4.70
CA LYS A 103 2.08 11.48 5.67
C LYS A 103 0.94 10.74 5.01
N PHE A 104 0.56 9.60 5.57
CA PHE A 104 -0.61 8.83 5.15
C PHE A 104 -1.41 8.32 6.37
N SER A 105 -2.67 8.00 6.14
CA SER A 105 -3.56 7.36 7.11
C SER A 105 -4.61 6.54 6.33
N ILE A 106 -4.62 5.22 6.50
CA ILE A 106 -5.44 4.29 5.71
C ILE A 106 -6.14 3.30 6.64
N ASN A 107 -7.46 3.15 6.46
CA ASN A 107 -8.25 2.16 7.19
C ASN A 107 -8.24 0.82 6.43
N VAL A 108 -7.83 -0.26 7.09
CA VAL A 108 -7.68 -1.60 6.52
C VAL A 108 -8.23 -2.66 7.48
N PRO A 109 -8.49 -3.91 7.03
CA PRO A 109 -8.78 -5.03 7.92
C PRO A 109 -7.69 -5.22 8.99
N LEU A 110 -8.09 -5.68 10.17
CA LEU A 110 -7.19 -6.01 11.27
C LEU A 110 -6.42 -7.31 10.95
N GLU A 111 -5.11 -7.17 10.77
CA GLU A 111 -4.11 -8.23 10.68
C GLU A 111 -3.05 -8.10 11.79
N ASP A 112 -2.29 -9.17 12.03
CA ASP A 112 -1.17 -9.21 12.99
C ASP A 112 0.07 -8.46 12.48
N SER A 113 0.25 -8.42 11.15
CA SER A 113 1.31 -7.66 10.50
C SER A 113 0.90 -7.20 9.11
N TYR A 114 1.59 -6.18 8.62
CA TYR A 114 1.31 -5.54 7.34
C TYR A 114 2.60 -5.35 6.56
N ARG A 115 2.53 -5.53 5.25
CA ARG A 115 3.55 -5.10 4.32
C ARG A 115 3.14 -3.77 3.73
N ILE A 116 3.93 -2.73 3.99
CA ILE A 116 3.67 -1.38 3.50
C ILE A 116 4.64 -1.12 2.35
N VAL A 117 4.10 -1.08 1.13
CA VAL A 117 4.84 -0.78 -0.08
C VAL A 117 4.73 0.71 -0.38
N ALA A 118 5.87 1.32 -0.64
CA ALA A 118 6.03 2.72 -0.99
C ALA A 118 6.55 2.84 -2.42
N ARG A 119 5.79 3.52 -3.28
CA ARG A 119 6.24 3.89 -4.62
C ARG A 119 6.38 5.39 -4.72
N PHE A 120 7.57 5.85 -5.03
CA PHE A 120 7.90 7.27 -5.09
C PHE A 120 8.86 7.52 -6.26
N HIS A 121 8.40 8.28 -7.24
CA HIS A 121 9.09 8.47 -8.53
C HIS A 121 9.44 7.14 -9.20
N ASP A 122 10.73 6.86 -9.37
CA ASP A 122 11.31 5.67 -9.98
C ASP A 122 11.75 4.63 -8.93
N ARG A 123 11.34 4.79 -7.66
CA ARG A 123 11.67 3.88 -6.56
C ARG A 123 10.43 3.16 -6.04
N GLU A 124 10.63 1.89 -5.74
CA GLU A 124 9.73 1.07 -4.94
C GLU A 124 10.54 0.50 -3.77
N THR A 125 9.96 0.53 -2.58
CA THR A 125 10.50 -0.11 -1.38
C THR A 125 9.34 -0.62 -0.52
N ASP A 126 9.59 -1.53 0.40
CA ASP A 126 8.59 -2.05 1.30
C ASP A 126 9.12 -2.23 2.73
N LYS A 127 8.19 -2.23 3.69
CA LYS A 127 8.49 -2.44 5.10
C LYS A 127 7.44 -3.32 5.73
N MET A 128 7.88 -4.39 6.40
CA MET A 128 7.03 -5.17 7.30
C MET A 128 6.84 -4.42 8.62
N VAL A 129 5.59 -4.34 9.08
CA VAL A 129 5.18 -3.64 10.31
C VAL A 129 4.25 -4.55 11.11
N GLU A 130 4.60 -4.79 12.37
CA GLU A 130 3.71 -5.50 13.29
C GLU A 130 2.56 -4.60 13.74
N PHE A 131 1.41 -5.20 14.08
CA PHE A 131 0.21 -4.48 14.52
C PHE A 131 0.49 -3.45 15.65
N LYS A 132 1.42 -3.75 16.56
CA LYS A 132 1.78 -2.85 17.67
C LYS A 132 2.46 -1.54 17.23
N ASP A 133 2.98 -1.48 16.01
CA ASP A 133 3.81 -0.39 15.49
C ASP A 133 3.12 0.45 14.39
N ILE A 134 1.83 0.20 14.12
CA ILE A 134 1.09 0.78 12.97
C ILE A 134 0.77 2.27 13.08
N GLU A 135 0.88 2.88 14.27
CA GLU A 135 0.49 4.27 14.51
C GLU A 135 1.56 5.28 14.08
N ARG A 136 2.82 4.83 13.96
CA ARG A 136 3.99 5.70 13.71
C ARG A 136 4.95 5.09 12.71
N VAL A 137 4.41 4.59 11.59
CA VAL A 137 5.24 3.98 10.56
C VAL A 137 6.10 5.04 9.88
N ILE A 138 7.42 4.83 9.85
CA ILE A 138 8.34 5.57 9.00
C ILE A 138 8.91 4.62 7.97
N VAL A 139 8.73 4.94 6.68
CA VAL A 139 9.34 4.23 5.55
C VAL A 139 10.30 5.19 4.86
N TYR A 140 11.56 4.79 4.78
CA TYR A 140 12.58 5.54 4.08
C TYR A 140 12.68 5.06 2.63
N VAL A 141 12.40 5.95 1.67
CA VAL A 141 12.31 5.61 0.25
C VAL A 141 13.63 5.81 -0.51
N GLY A 142 14.65 6.38 0.15
CA GLY A 142 16.01 6.43 -0.37
C GLY A 142 16.72 7.77 -0.18
N PHE A 143 17.98 7.81 -0.62
CA PHE A 143 18.77 9.02 -0.74
C PHE A 143 18.80 9.48 -2.21
N PHE A 144 18.49 10.75 -2.45
CA PHE A 144 18.44 11.33 -3.79
C PHE A 144 19.39 12.52 -3.92
N LYS A 145 20.34 12.41 -4.86
CA LYS A 145 21.26 13.49 -5.21
C LYS A 145 20.57 14.53 -6.08
N SER A 146 21.23 15.67 -6.25
CA SER A 146 20.75 16.77 -7.09
C SER A 146 20.40 16.31 -8.50
N GLU A 147 21.24 15.48 -9.14
CA GLU A 147 20.99 15.07 -10.54
C GLU A 147 19.67 14.28 -10.69
N THR A 148 19.31 13.48 -9.68
CA THR A 148 18.06 12.72 -9.70
C THR A 148 16.86 13.65 -9.48
N VAL A 149 16.97 14.57 -8.53
CA VAL A 149 15.90 15.53 -8.25
C VAL A 149 15.66 16.48 -9.43
N ASP A 150 16.72 16.91 -10.12
CA ASP A 150 16.62 17.77 -11.31
C ASP A 150 15.81 17.10 -12.43
N ILE A 151 15.94 15.78 -12.60
CA ILE A 151 15.12 15.01 -13.56
C ILE A 151 13.64 15.04 -13.18
N TRP A 152 13.31 14.94 -11.88
CA TRP A 152 11.92 15.02 -11.41
C TRP A 152 11.33 16.40 -11.70
N MET A 153 12.08 17.46 -11.45
CA MET A 153 11.61 18.83 -11.70
C MET A 153 11.43 19.09 -13.20
N ALA A 154 12.36 18.63 -14.03
CA ALA A 154 12.25 18.73 -15.48
C ALA A 154 11.06 17.92 -16.02
N LYS A 155 10.75 16.77 -15.43
CA LYS A 155 9.56 15.98 -15.77
C LYS A 155 8.28 16.71 -15.37
N ALA A 156 8.16 17.17 -14.12
CA ALA A 156 7.00 17.92 -13.65
C ALA A 156 6.72 19.17 -14.51
N SER A 157 7.77 19.93 -14.87
CA SER A 157 7.63 21.09 -15.75
C SER A 157 7.13 20.75 -17.16
N ARG A 158 7.48 19.57 -17.70
CA ARG A 158 6.97 19.11 -19.02
C ARG A 158 5.51 18.70 -18.95
N ASP A 159 5.14 18.01 -17.87
CA ASP A 159 3.78 17.52 -17.65
C ASP A 159 2.82 18.70 -17.44
N ASP A 160 3.22 19.73 -16.68
CA ASP A 160 2.45 20.95 -16.45
C ASP A 160 2.20 21.77 -17.73
N CYS A 161 3.14 21.75 -18.67
CA CYS A 161 3.09 22.58 -19.86
C CYS A 161 2.63 21.84 -21.13
N GLY A 162 2.31 20.54 -21.02
CA GLY A 162 1.67 19.78 -22.08
C GLY A 162 2.51 19.60 -23.35
N ASN A 163 3.81 19.29 -23.20
CA ASN A 163 4.79 19.06 -24.29
C ASN A 163 5.58 20.30 -24.78
N CYS A 164 6.16 21.08 -23.86
CA CYS A 164 7.19 22.05 -24.23
C CYS A 164 8.56 21.38 -24.31
N ASP A 165 9.29 21.63 -25.40
CA ASP A 165 10.69 21.24 -25.56
C ASP A 165 11.55 22.02 -24.54
N VAL A 166 11.84 21.41 -23.39
CA VAL A 166 12.57 21.99 -22.24
C VAL A 166 14.07 22.25 -22.50
N ARG A 167 14.52 22.19 -23.76
CA ARG A 167 15.91 22.56 -24.15
C ARG A 167 16.30 24.02 -23.87
N TYR A 168 15.45 24.82 -23.23
CA TYR A 168 15.63 26.25 -23.02
C TYR A 168 15.71 26.70 -21.55
N LEU A 169 15.95 25.82 -20.58
CA LEU A 169 16.20 26.24 -19.19
C LEU A 169 17.69 26.24 -18.76
N GLU A 170 18.62 25.82 -19.64
CA GLU A 170 20.07 26.00 -19.42
C GLU A 170 20.62 27.38 -19.82
N VAL A 171 19.76 28.35 -20.18
CA VAL A 171 20.21 29.71 -20.47
C VAL A 171 19.60 30.69 -19.48
N LYS A 172 20.16 30.71 -18.28
CA LYS A 172 20.56 31.96 -17.60
C LYS A 172 21.53 31.65 -16.48
N LYS A 173 22.79 31.98 -16.77
CA LYS A 173 23.90 32.27 -15.85
C LYS A 173 23.45 33.00 -14.59
#